data_AF-A0A953IAW5-F1
#
_entry.id   AF-A0A953IAW5-F1
#
_cell.length_a   1.000
_cell.length_b   1.000
_cell.length_c   1.000
_cell.angle_alpha   90.00
_cell.angle_beta   90.00
_cell.angle_gamma   90.00
#
_symmetry.space_group_name_H-M   'P 1'
#
loop_
_entity.id
_entity.type
_entity.pdbx_description
1 polymer ?
#
loop_
_entity_poly.entity_id
_entity_poly.type
_entity_poly.pdbx_seq_one_letter_code
_entity_poly.pdbx_strand_id
1 'polypeptide(L)'
;YYDYYQPEAYVPQSDTYIEKETSINEEIDRLRLRATKALFERRDVLIVASVSCIYGLGSPEAFFGMLLFFERGDDSGMDQALARLTAMQYQRTPLDLFHGSFRARGDVLEILPAYEDRGVRVEYFGDEIERIVRFDPLRGDVLEEIDRLAVFPKTHYVTPKERLERAIVTIGDELRERLDELEREGKLLERQRLEQRTRFDLEMLKELGYCHGIENYSRHLSGRGAGEPPPTLIDYFPDDLLLVVDESHQTIPQVRGMYHGDRSRKQTLVDYGFRLPSALDNRPLTFEEFDARMGQRIYVSATPSAWELERAHGVVAEQLIRPTGLLDPVIEIRPARGQVDDLLGEIRAVTARGERVLATTLTKRMAEELTQYLAECGVRVRYLHSDIETLERIEIVTALRRDDLLLQLRHGVGEQRLGLHHENDGADPEQDRQDAAAHQQRRAATGRRRLRLRVERAGCRWR
;
A
#
# COMPACT_ATOMS: atom_id res chain seq x y z
N TYR A 1 -0.88 4.84 -3.21
CA TYR A 1 -0.55 5.44 -4.51
C TYR A 1 -0.50 6.96 -4.44
N TYR A 2 -0.88 7.55 -3.32
CA TYR A 2 -0.62 8.94 -3.05
C TYR A 2 0.81 9.13 -2.55
N ASP A 3 1.51 10.16 -3.03
CA ASP A 3 2.76 10.64 -2.44
C ASP A 3 2.48 11.36 -1.11
N TYR A 4 1.34 12.04 -1.05
CA TYR A 4 0.81 12.66 0.16
C TYR A 4 -0.68 12.37 0.29
N TYR A 5 -1.13 11.93 1.47
CA TYR A 5 -2.53 11.65 1.73
C TYR A 5 -2.91 12.13 3.12
N GLN A 6 -3.75 13.16 3.16
CA GLN A 6 -4.45 13.62 4.35
C GLN A 6 -5.93 13.24 4.21
N PRO A 7 -6.44 12.35 5.07
CA PRO A 7 -7.85 12.01 5.04
C PRO A 7 -8.71 13.17 5.53
N GLU A 8 -9.94 13.24 5.01
CA GLU A 8 -10.99 14.06 5.63
C GLU A 8 -11.21 13.61 7.08
N ALA A 9 -11.23 14.55 8.01
CA ALA A 9 -11.46 14.27 9.42
C ALA A 9 -12.10 15.46 10.13
N TYR A 10 -12.74 15.19 11.26
CA TYR A 10 -13.24 16.22 12.15
C TYR A 10 -12.76 15.91 13.57
N VAL A 11 -12.22 16.93 14.26
CA VAL A 11 -11.71 16.83 15.62
C VAL A 11 -12.66 17.59 16.55
N PRO A 12 -13.58 16.90 17.26
CA PRO A 12 -14.61 17.57 18.04
C PRO A 12 -14.06 18.41 19.19
N GLN A 13 -12.90 18.03 19.75
CA GLN A 13 -12.27 18.71 20.87
C GLN A 13 -11.83 20.15 20.54
N SER A 14 -11.50 20.41 19.28
CA SER A 14 -11.02 21.70 18.79
C SER A 14 -11.94 22.33 17.74
N ASP A 15 -13.12 21.74 17.50
CA ASP A 15 -14.06 22.11 16.42
C ASP A 15 -13.35 22.34 15.07
N THR A 16 -12.40 21.45 14.75
CA THR A 16 -11.54 21.59 13.57
C THR A 16 -11.93 20.58 12.52
N TYR A 17 -12.38 21.07 11.37
CA TYR A 17 -12.57 20.27 10.17
C TYR A 17 -11.28 20.28 9.34
N ILE A 18 -10.83 19.07 8.99
CA ILE A 18 -9.62 18.83 8.22
C ILE A 18 -10.05 18.37 6.84
N GLU A 19 -9.74 19.19 5.83
CA GLU A 19 -10.02 18.85 4.44
C GLU A 19 -9.14 17.71 3.94
N LYS A 20 -9.71 16.95 3.00
CA LYS A 20 -8.98 15.92 2.27
C LYS A 20 -7.99 16.61 1.33
N GLU A 21 -6.71 16.28 1.48
CA GLU A 21 -5.65 16.75 0.60
C GLU A 21 -4.85 15.55 0.12
N THR A 22 -4.69 15.42 -1.20
CA THR A 22 -4.02 14.26 -1.78
C THR A 22 -3.16 14.66 -2.97
N SER A 23 -1.94 14.14 -3.02
CA SER A 23 -1.09 14.17 -4.21
C SER A 23 -1.00 12.75 -4.77
N ILE A 24 -1.38 12.56 -6.03
CA ILE A 24 -1.35 11.26 -6.70
C ILE A 24 0.01 11.07 -7.38
N ASN A 25 0.64 9.93 -7.12
CA ASN A 25 1.81 9.51 -7.87
C ASN A 25 1.34 8.80 -9.15
N GLU A 26 1.54 9.44 -10.30
CA GLU A 26 1.11 8.93 -11.61
C GLU A 26 1.75 7.58 -11.95
N GLU A 27 3.01 7.36 -11.56
CA GLU A 27 3.70 6.09 -11.80
C GLU A 27 3.04 4.95 -11.01
N ILE A 28 2.70 5.17 -9.74
CA ILE A 28 2.02 4.15 -8.93
C ILE A 28 0.60 3.89 -9.44
N ASP A 29 -0.12 4.92 -9.87
CA ASP A 29 -1.46 4.75 -10.44
C ASP A 29 -1.43 3.94 -11.74
N ARG A 30 -0.46 4.23 -12.62
CA ARG A 30 -0.17 3.43 -13.81
C ARG A 30 0.14 1.97 -13.47
N LEU A 31 0.97 1.72 -12.45
CA LEU A 31 1.27 0.35 -11.99
C LEU A 31 0.03 -0.37 -11.46
N ARG A 32 -0.89 0.32 -10.79
CA ARG A 32 -2.17 -0.26 -10.33
C ARG A 32 -3.07 -0.68 -11.48
N LEU A 33 -3.23 0.18 -12.48
CA LEU A 33 -4.01 -0.15 -13.68
C LEU A 33 -3.39 -1.32 -14.45
N ARG A 34 -2.05 -1.35 -14.57
CA ARG A 34 -1.32 -2.49 -15.15
C ARG A 34 -1.57 -3.78 -14.39
N ALA A 35 -1.60 -3.73 -13.06
CA ALA A 35 -1.83 -4.90 -12.23
C ALA A 35 -3.24 -5.49 -12.46
N THR A 36 -4.29 -4.66 -12.43
CA THR A 36 -5.66 -5.13 -12.70
C THR A 36 -5.89 -5.56 -14.14
N LYS A 37 -5.23 -4.89 -15.11
CA LYS A 37 -5.22 -5.31 -16.52
C LYS A 37 -4.60 -6.70 -16.68
N ALA A 38 -3.45 -6.94 -16.06
CA ALA A 38 -2.75 -8.21 -16.17
C ALA A 38 -3.60 -9.39 -15.67
N LEU A 39 -4.36 -9.20 -14.59
CA LEU A 39 -5.28 -10.23 -14.05
C LEU A 39 -6.37 -10.63 -15.04
N PHE A 40 -6.78 -9.72 -15.94
CA PHE A 40 -7.75 -10.02 -16.99
C PHE A 40 -7.11 -10.71 -18.19
N GLU A 41 -5.91 -10.28 -18.58
CA GLU A 41 -5.27 -10.75 -19.81
C GLU A 41 -4.60 -12.12 -19.67
N ARG A 42 -4.13 -12.49 -18.47
CA ARG A 42 -3.31 -13.70 -18.28
C ARG A 42 -3.36 -14.26 -16.85
N ARG A 43 -3.00 -15.53 -16.70
CA ARG A 43 -3.03 -16.27 -15.42
C ARG A 43 -1.71 -16.24 -14.66
N ASP A 44 -0.59 -16.06 -15.36
CA ASP A 44 0.76 -16.03 -14.81
C ASP A 44 1.14 -14.62 -14.34
N VAL A 45 0.43 -14.18 -13.28
CA VAL A 45 0.53 -12.84 -12.70
C VAL A 45 0.92 -12.94 -11.23
N LEU A 46 1.94 -12.17 -10.82
CA LEU A 46 2.29 -11.96 -9.42
C LEU A 46 2.17 -10.46 -9.12
N ILE A 47 1.35 -10.13 -8.12
CA ILE A 47 1.18 -8.75 -7.64
C ILE A 47 1.74 -8.64 -6.23
N VAL A 48 2.73 -7.77 -6.04
CA VAL A 48 3.17 -7.34 -4.72
C VAL A 48 2.34 -6.14 -4.31
N ALA A 49 1.53 -6.29 -3.27
CA ALA A 49 0.64 -5.25 -2.80
C ALA A 49 0.85 -4.96 -1.31
N SER A 50 0.66 -3.69 -0.92
CA SER A 50 0.45 -3.33 0.48
C SER A 50 -0.98 -3.64 0.90
N VAL A 51 -1.35 -3.25 2.14
CA VAL A 51 -2.75 -3.27 2.61
C VAL A 51 -3.72 -2.49 1.72
N SER A 52 -3.25 -1.73 0.71
CA SER A 52 -4.13 -1.19 -0.32
C SER A 52 -4.95 -2.27 -1.06
N CYS A 53 -4.56 -3.55 -1.02
CA CYS A 53 -5.31 -4.63 -1.66
C CYS A 53 -6.69 -4.90 -1.03
N ILE A 54 -6.90 -4.47 0.23
CA ILE A 54 -8.18 -4.62 0.94
C ILE A 54 -9.05 -3.34 0.90
N TYR A 55 -8.59 -2.29 0.21
CA TYR A 55 -9.35 -1.05 0.03
C TYR A 55 -10.19 -1.11 -1.25
N GLY A 56 -11.29 -0.35 -1.22
CA GLY A 56 -12.27 -0.29 -2.30
C GLY A 56 -11.69 0.15 -3.65
N LEU A 57 -11.97 -0.64 -4.67
CA LEU A 57 -11.85 -0.37 -6.10
C LEU A 57 -13.25 -0.39 -6.73
N GLY A 58 -13.39 0.09 -7.97
CA GLY A 58 -14.61 -0.16 -8.72
C GLY A 58 -14.78 -1.66 -9.01
N SER A 59 -16.02 -2.08 -9.27
CA SER A 59 -16.30 -3.49 -9.47
C SER A 59 -15.62 -4.02 -10.73
N PRO A 60 -15.07 -5.24 -10.71
CA PRO A 60 -14.46 -5.85 -11.89
C PRO A 60 -15.42 -5.84 -13.10
N GLU A 61 -16.71 -6.11 -12.88
CA GLU A 61 -17.72 -6.14 -13.94
C GLU A 61 -17.93 -4.75 -14.55
N ALA A 62 -17.90 -3.69 -13.74
CA ALA A 62 -17.99 -2.32 -14.26
C ALA A 62 -16.73 -1.94 -15.03
N PHE A 63 -15.55 -2.26 -14.48
CA PHE A 63 -14.27 -1.94 -15.10
C PHE A 63 -14.08 -2.68 -16.43
N PHE A 64 -14.33 -4.00 -16.47
CA PHE A 64 -14.23 -4.81 -17.68
C PHE A 64 -15.41 -4.61 -18.63
N GLY A 65 -16.61 -4.32 -18.12
CA GLY A 65 -17.77 -3.96 -18.94
C GLY A 65 -17.61 -2.62 -19.67
N MET A 66 -16.62 -1.81 -19.27
CA MET A 66 -16.28 -0.54 -19.90
C MET A 66 -15.12 -0.62 -20.89
N LEU A 67 -14.60 -1.81 -21.19
CA LEU A 67 -13.61 -2.01 -22.24
C LEU A 67 -14.11 -1.43 -23.58
N LEU A 68 -13.17 -0.87 -24.33
CA LEU A 68 -13.34 -0.52 -25.74
C LEU A 68 -12.50 -1.48 -26.57
N PHE A 69 -13.16 -2.27 -27.39
CA PHE A 69 -12.51 -3.21 -28.30
C PHE A 69 -12.36 -2.58 -29.67
N PHE A 70 -11.18 -2.76 -30.26
CA PHE A 70 -10.91 -2.48 -31.65
C PHE A 70 -10.58 -3.79 -32.34
N GLU A 71 -11.17 -4.03 -33.49
CA GLU A 71 -10.88 -5.16 -34.36
C GLU A 71 -10.81 -4.68 -35.80
N ARG A 72 -9.79 -5.11 -36.54
CA ARG A 72 -9.65 -4.77 -37.95
C ARG A 72 -10.87 -5.28 -38.73
N GLY A 73 -11.47 -4.42 -39.55
CA GLY A 73 -12.68 -4.68 -40.31
C GLY A 73 -13.99 -4.41 -39.56
N ASP A 74 -13.94 -3.93 -38.31
CA ASP A 74 -15.13 -3.46 -37.58
C ASP A 74 -15.66 -2.15 -38.17
N ASP A 75 -16.99 -2.02 -38.31
CA ASP A 75 -17.71 -0.92 -38.95
C ASP A 75 -18.42 0.02 -37.95
N SER A 76 -18.01 -0.05 -36.67
CA SER A 76 -18.59 0.75 -35.60
C SER A 76 -18.38 2.27 -35.73
N GLY A 77 -17.43 2.72 -36.57
CA GLY A 77 -17.15 4.13 -36.83
C GLY A 77 -16.44 4.86 -35.69
N MET A 78 -15.72 5.94 -36.03
CA MET A 78 -14.88 6.66 -35.07
C MET A 78 -15.69 7.37 -33.96
N ASP A 79 -16.86 7.92 -34.26
CA ASP A 79 -17.65 8.69 -33.29
C ASP A 79 -18.06 7.86 -32.05
N GLN A 80 -18.35 6.58 -32.25
CA GLN A 80 -18.66 5.66 -31.15
C GLN A 80 -17.44 5.44 -30.25
N ALA A 81 -16.25 5.28 -30.84
CA ALA A 81 -15.00 5.15 -30.10
C ALA A 81 -14.68 6.42 -29.29
N LEU A 82 -14.88 7.62 -29.85
CA LEU A 82 -14.66 8.89 -29.14
C LEU A 82 -15.60 9.06 -27.95
N ALA A 83 -16.89 8.74 -28.13
CA ALA A 83 -17.88 8.78 -27.05
C ALA A 83 -17.53 7.78 -25.93
N ARG A 84 -17.11 6.56 -26.32
CA ARG A 84 -16.72 5.51 -25.37
C ARG A 84 -15.45 5.87 -24.60
N LEU A 85 -14.42 6.42 -25.26
CA LEU A 85 -13.20 6.90 -24.60
C LEU A 85 -13.50 7.99 -23.57
N THR A 86 -14.40 8.91 -23.91
CA THR A 86 -14.86 9.96 -22.98
C THR A 86 -15.56 9.35 -21.77
N ALA A 87 -16.46 8.38 -21.98
CA ALA A 87 -17.12 7.65 -20.89
C ALA A 87 -16.11 6.89 -20.00
N MET A 88 -15.04 6.37 -20.59
CA MET A 88 -13.90 5.73 -19.91
C MET A 88 -12.94 6.72 -19.23
N GLN A 89 -13.30 8.01 -19.15
CA GLN A 89 -12.56 9.10 -18.52
C GLN A 89 -11.25 9.49 -19.23
N TYR A 90 -11.09 9.12 -20.51
CA TYR A 90 -9.97 9.63 -21.29
C TYR A 90 -10.20 11.08 -21.69
N GLN A 91 -9.12 11.86 -21.75
CA GLN A 91 -9.17 13.27 -22.11
C GLN A 91 -8.84 13.48 -23.59
N ARG A 92 -9.70 14.18 -24.32
CA ARG A 92 -9.38 14.61 -25.68
C ARG A 92 -8.37 15.77 -25.63
N THR A 93 -7.30 15.68 -26.42
CA THR A 93 -6.29 16.73 -26.54
C THR A 93 -6.03 17.08 -28.00
N PRO A 94 -5.93 18.37 -28.37
CA PRO A 94 -5.47 18.77 -29.71
C PRO A 94 -3.93 18.73 -29.84
N LEU A 95 -3.21 18.62 -28.72
CA LEU A 95 -1.75 18.72 -28.61
C LEU A 95 -1.11 17.33 -28.58
N ASP A 96 -0.02 17.20 -27.81
CA ASP A 96 0.68 15.96 -27.55
C ASP A 96 -0.13 15.04 -26.63
N LEU A 97 0.05 13.75 -26.84
CA LEU A 97 -0.57 12.71 -26.04
C LEU A 97 0.15 12.59 -24.70
N PHE A 98 -0.63 12.52 -23.64
CA PHE A 98 -0.23 12.12 -22.29
C PHE A 98 -1.04 10.90 -21.86
N HIS A 99 -0.62 10.18 -20.81
CA HIS A 99 -1.31 8.98 -20.35
C HIS A 99 -2.78 9.24 -20.04
N GLY A 100 -3.66 8.41 -20.59
CA GLY A 100 -5.11 8.59 -20.45
C GLY A 100 -5.69 9.69 -21.33
N SER A 101 -5.07 9.97 -22.48
CA SER A 101 -5.57 10.93 -23.47
C SER A 101 -5.72 10.33 -24.86
N PHE A 102 -6.50 10.98 -25.71
CA PHE A 102 -6.64 10.64 -27.12
C PHE A 102 -6.74 11.89 -27.99
N ARG A 103 -6.45 11.73 -29.28
CA ARG A 103 -6.64 12.75 -30.32
C ARG A 103 -7.12 12.11 -31.61
N ALA A 104 -7.94 12.84 -32.36
CA ALA A 104 -8.40 12.45 -33.68
C ALA A 104 -7.88 13.45 -34.72
N ARG A 105 -7.29 12.96 -35.81
CA ARG A 105 -6.73 13.75 -36.92
C ARG A 105 -7.17 13.14 -38.25
N GLY A 106 -8.20 13.71 -38.87
CA GLY A 106 -8.84 13.10 -40.04
C GLY A 106 -9.39 11.73 -39.66
N ASP A 107 -8.99 10.71 -40.41
CA ASP A 107 -9.44 9.33 -40.24
C ASP A 107 -8.55 8.51 -39.28
N VAL A 108 -7.73 9.19 -38.47
CA VAL A 108 -6.79 8.56 -37.54
C VAL A 108 -7.14 8.93 -36.10
N LEU A 109 -7.40 7.91 -35.28
CA LEU A 109 -7.55 8.01 -33.84
C LEU A 109 -6.26 7.52 -33.16
N GLU A 110 -5.62 8.40 -32.39
CA GLU A 110 -4.48 8.03 -31.55
C GLU A 110 -4.86 8.12 -30.07
N ILE A 111 -4.51 7.09 -29.32
CA ILE A 111 -4.82 6.93 -27.90
C ILE A 111 -3.52 6.61 -27.17
N LEU A 112 -3.25 7.27 -26.05
CA LEU A 112 -2.20 6.85 -25.13
C LEU A 112 -2.86 6.26 -23.88
N PRO A 113 -2.91 4.91 -23.74
CA PRO A 113 -3.53 4.25 -22.61
C PRO A 113 -2.94 4.71 -21.27
N ALA A 114 -3.77 4.75 -20.22
CA ALA A 114 -3.33 5.22 -18.89
C ALA A 114 -2.30 4.29 -18.21
N TYR A 115 -2.16 3.06 -18.71
CA TYR A 115 -1.38 1.98 -18.10
C TYR A 115 -0.15 1.57 -18.94
N GLU A 116 0.05 2.12 -20.13
CA GLU A 116 1.12 1.72 -21.06
C GLU A 116 1.88 2.93 -21.58
N ASP A 117 3.16 2.72 -21.94
CA ASP A 117 4.01 3.76 -22.54
C ASP A 117 3.95 3.76 -24.07
N ARG A 118 3.23 2.81 -24.65
CA ARG A 118 3.02 2.70 -26.09
C ARG A 118 1.67 3.31 -26.45
N GLY A 119 1.64 4.15 -27.47
CA GLY A 119 0.41 4.65 -28.05
C GLY A 119 -0.26 3.59 -28.92
N VAL A 120 -1.55 3.76 -29.14
CA VAL A 120 -2.39 2.98 -30.04
C VAL A 120 -2.89 3.91 -31.12
N ARG A 121 -2.69 3.56 -32.39
CA ARG A 121 -3.23 4.28 -33.54
C ARG A 121 -4.21 3.36 -34.27
N VAL A 122 -5.42 3.86 -34.48
CA VAL A 122 -6.51 3.21 -35.22
C VAL A 122 -6.77 4.08 -36.45
N GLU A 123 -6.56 3.50 -37.63
CA GLU A 123 -6.77 4.14 -38.93
C GLU A 123 -8.08 3.63 -39.52
N TYR A 124 -8.95 4.56 -39.91
CA TYR A 124 -10.29 4.29 -40.43
C TYR A 124 -10.35 4.56 -41.94
N PHE A 125 -11.21 3.83 -42.64
CA PHE A 125 -11.65 4.12 -44.00
C PHE A 125 -13.17 4.26 -44.02
N GLY A 126 -13.66 5.49 -43.91
CA GLY A 126 -15.07 5.74 -43.59
C GLY A 126 -15.37 5.29 -42.16
N ASP A 127 -16.27 4.32 -42.00
CA ASP A 127 -16.62 3.75 -40.68
C ASP A 127 -15.85 2.46 -40.35
N GLU A 128 -15.12 1.88 -41.32
CA GLU A 128 -14.38 0.62 -41.16
C GLU A 128 -12.98 0.84 -40.60
N ILE A 129 -12.56 0.03 -39.64
CA ILE A 129 -11.18 0.02 -39.13
C ILE A 129 -10.26 -0.71 -40.13
N GLU A 130 -9.43 0.05 -40.85
CA GLU A 130 -8.50 -0.50 -41.84
C GLU A 130 -7.24 -1.08 -41.16
N ARG A 131 -6.75 -0.41 -40.12
CA ARG A 131 -5.46 -0.74 -39.52
C ARG A 131 -5.37 -0.33 -38.05
N ILE A 132 -4.77 -1.19 -37.22
CA ILE A 132 -4.47 -0.91 -35.82
C ILE A 132 -2.99 -1.15 -35.57
N VAL A 133 -2.29 -0.15 -35.03
CA VAL A 133 -0.87 -0.26 -34.70
C VAL A 133 -0.58 0.24 -33.29
N ARG A 134 0.41 -0.36 -32.63
CA ARG A 134 1.08 0.28 -31.48
C ARG A 134 2.26 1.09 -31.98
N PHE A 135 2.45 2.27 -31.42
CA PHE A 135 3.51 3.19 -31.80
C PHE A 135 4.19 3.81 -30.58
N ASP A 136 5.41 4.30 -30.77
CA ASP A 136 6.13 5.08 -29.76
C ASP A 136 5.56 6.51 -29.74
N PRO A 137 4.95 7.00 -28.63
CA PRO A 137 4.32 8.31 -28.60
C PRO A 137 5.31 9.48 -28.69
N LEU A 138 6.60 9.25 -28.42
CA LEU A 138 7.65 10.27 -28.50
C LEU A 138 8.25 10.34 -29.90
N ARG A 139 8.48 9.19 -30.55
CA ARG A 139 9.14 9.11 -31.86
C ARG A 139 8.15 9.09 -33.03
N GLY A 140 6.94 8.61 -32.80
CA GLY A 140 5.93 8.34 -33.83
C GLY A 140 6.15 7.04 -34.61
N ASP A 141 7.21 6.29 -34.29
CA ASP A 141 7.58 5.04 -34.96
C ASP A 141 6.56 3.94 -34.67
N VAL A 142 6.11 3.24 -35.72
CA VAL A 142 5.26 2.06 -35.59
C VAL A 142 6.08 0.90 -35.01
N LEU A 143 5.60 0.32 -33.92
CA LEU A 143 6.27 -0.78 -33.21
C LEU A 143 5.76 -2.14 -33.66
N GLU A 144 4.43 -2.28 -33.75
CA GLU A 144 3.77 -3.52 -34.16
C GLU A 144 2.37 -3.23 -34.72
N GLU A 145 1.94 -4.06 -35.66
CA GLU A 145 0.57 -4.09 -36.19
C GLU A 145 -0.20 -5.22 -35.53
N ILE A 146 -1.47 -4.98 -35.21
CA ILE A 146 -2.29 -5.87 -34.38
C ILE A 146 -3.68 -6.00 -34.99
N ASP A 147 -4.27 -7.19 -34.98
CA ASP A 147 -5.62 -7.40 -35.51
C ASP A 147 -6.72 -6.98 -34.51
N ARG A 148 -6.45 -7.13 -33.21
CA ARG A 148 -7.41 -6.87 -32.13
C ARG A 148 -6.74 -6.24 -30.92
N LEU A 149 -7.42 -5.29 -30.29
CA LEU A 149 -6.94 -4.60 -29.10
C LEU A 149 -8.10 -4.23 -28.18
N ALA A 150 -7.89 -4.39 -26.87
CA ALA A 150 -8.77 -3.82 -25.85
C ALA A 150 -8.09 -2.61 -25.17
N VAL A 151 -8.81 -1.50 -25.09
CA VAL A 151 -8.43 -0.33 -24.28
C VAL A 151 -9.21 -0.39 -22.98
N PHE A 152 -8.48 -0.31 -21.84
CA PHE A 152 -9.08 -0.31 -20.50
C PHE A 152 -9.37 1.12 -20.02
N PRO A 153 -10.35 1.30 -19.10
CA PRO A 153 -10.67 2.62 -18.56
C PRO A 153 -9.47 3.31 -17.89
N LYS A 154 -9.46 4.65 -17.90
CA LYS A 154 -8.37 5.45 -17.29
C LYS A 154 -8.30 5.28 -15.77
N THR A 155 -9.41 4.90 -15.13
CA THR A 155 -9.51 4.80 -13.66
C THR A 155 -10.33 3.59 -13.26
N HIS A 156 -10.13 3.08 -12.04
CA HIS A 156 -10.97 2.02 -11.47
C HIS A 156 -12.37 2.50 -11.09
N TYR A 157 -12.61 3.81 -10.97
CA TYR A 157 -13.87 4.36 -10.43
C TYR A 157 -14.87 4.80 -11.51
N VAL A 158 -14.82 4.21 -12.71
CA VAL A 158 -15.79 4.59 -13.76
C VAL A 158 -17.16 4.00 -13.45
N THR A 159 -18.19 4.86 -13.54
CA THR A 159 -19.59 4.51 -13.26
C THR A 159 -20.44 4.78 -14.51
N PRO A 160 -21.18 3.77 -15.02
CA PRO A 160 -22.13 3.97 -16.13
C PRO A 160 -23.20 5.00 -15.79
N LYS A 161 -23.69 5.72 -16.81
CA LYS A 161 -24.66 6.82 -16.64
C LYS A 161 -25.94 6.35 -15.92
N GLU A 162 -26.45 5.17 -16.28
CA GLU A 162 -27.67 4.61 -15.69
C GLU A 162 -27.49 4.25 -14.21
N ARG A 163 -26.25 3.92 -13.78
CA ARG A 163 -25.95 3.69 -12.36
C ARG A 163 -25.87 5.01 -11.61
N LEU A 164 -25.29 6.04 -12.22
CA LEU A 164 -25.19 7.37 -11.64
C LEU A 164 -26.57 8.00 -11.41
N GLU A 165 -27.47 7.93 -12.40
CA GLU A 165 -28.84 8.47 -12.28
C GLU A 165 -29.61 7.81 -11.13
N ARG A 166 -29.49 6.48 -10.98
CA ARG A 166 -30.07 5.77 -9.84
C ARG A 166 -29.44 6.18 -8.51
N ALA A 167 -28.11 6.31 -8.46
CA ALA A 167 -27.39 6.70 -7.26
C ALA A 167 -27.80 8.10 -6.76
N ILE A 168 -28.02 9.06 -7.66
CA ILE A 168 -28.49 10.42 -7.31
C ILE A 168 -29.81 10.35 -6.55
N VAL A 169 -30.75 9.50 -7.00
CA VAL A 169 -32.04 9.31 -6.33
C VAL A 169 -31.85 8.69 -4.95
N THR A 170 -31.11 7.58 -4.85
CA THR A 170 -30.95 6.87 -3.57
C THR A 170 -30.15 7.66 -2.53
N ILE A 171 -29.20 8.50 -2.97
CA ILE A 171 -28.49 9.46 -2.10
C ILE A 171 -29.47 10.52 -1.58
N GLY A 172 -30.34 11.04 -2.45
CA GLY A 172 -31.39 12.00 -2.07
C GLY A 172 -32.38 11.43 -1.06
N ASP A 173 -32.71 10.14 -1.18
CA ASP A 173 -33.59 9.44 -0.24
C ASP A 173 -32.93 9.28 1.14
N GLU A 174 -31.69 8.77 1.19
CA GLU A 174 -30.92 8.65 2.45
C GLU A 174 -30.69 10.02 3.11
N LEU A 175 -30.47 11.07 2.32
CA LEU A 175 -30.34 12.43 2.83
C LEU A 175 -31.62 12.85 3.55
N ARG A 176 -32.80 12.67 2.94
CA ARG A 176 -34.08 13.05 3.56
C ARG A 176 -34.29 12.34 4.89
N GLU A 177 -34.09 11.02 4.91
CA GLU A 177 -34.22 10.21 6.13
C GLU A 177 -33.27 10.71 7.23
N ARG A 178 -32.00 10.96 6.87
CA ARG A 178 -30.99 11.40 7.84
C ARG A 178 -31.23 12.81 8.37
N LEU A 179 -31.76 13.72 7.56
CA LEU A 179 -32.11 15.06 8.00
C LEU A 179 -33.26 15.03 9.02
N ASP A 180 -34.29 14.20 8.78
CA ASP A 180 -35.40 14.02 9.71
C ASP A 180 -34.95 13.42 11.06
N GLU A 181 -33.98 12.50 11.03
CA GLU A 181 -33.35 11.97 12.26
C GLU A 181 -32.63 13.05 13.05
N LEU A 182 -31.73 13.81 12.40
CA LEU A 182 -30.96 14.87 13.05
C LEU A 182 -31.87 15.98 13.61
N GLU A 183 -32.95 16.30 12.92
CA GLU A 183 -33.96 17.26 13.40
C GLU A 183 -34.69 16.76 14.65
N ARG A 184 -35.12 15.49 14.65
CA ARG A 184 -35.73 14.85 15.83
C ARG A 184 -34.79 14.76 17.03
N GLU A 185 -33.47 14.62 16.79
CA GLU A 185 -32.44 14.61 17.83
C GLU A 185 -32.03 16.01 18.31
N GLY A 186 -32.55 17.08 17.70
CA GLY A 186 -32.18 18.47 18.03
C GLY A 186 -30.80 18.89 17.53
N LYS A 187 -30.18 18.11 16.62
CA LYS A 187 -28.86 18.36 16.02
C LYS A 187 -28.97 19.26 14.78
N LEU A 188 -29.42 20.50 15.00
CA LEU A 188 -29.76 21.43 13.92
C LEU A 188 -28.54 21.88 13.09
N LEU A 189 -27.37 22.00 13.73
CA LEU A 189 -26.13 22.40 13.04
C LEU A 189 -25.63 21.30 12.11
N GLU A 190 -25.61 20.06 12.60
CA GLU A 190 -25.24 18.86 11.83
C GLU A 190 -26.21 18.66 10.67
N ARG A 191 -27.52 18.85 10.91
CA ARG A 191 -28.56 18.80 9.89
C ARG A 191 -28.28 19.79 8.76
N GLN A 192 -28.06 21.06 9.11
CA GLN A 192 -27.79 22.13 8.14
C GLN A 192 -26.50 21.86 7.34
N ARG A 193 -25.43 21.43 8.02
CA ARG A 193 -24.14 21.08 7.41
C ARG A 193 -24.29 19.95 6.39
N LEU A 194 -24.99 18.88 6.77
CA LEU A 194 -25.22 17.72 5.92
C LEU A 194 -26.06 18.07 4.68
N GLU A 195 -27.13 18.86 4.88
CA GLU A 195 -28.02 19.31 3.81
C GLU A 195 -27.27 20.12 2.75
N GLN A 196 -26.51 21.13 3.19
CA GLN A 196 -25.75 22.01 2.28
C GLN A 196 -24.74 21.22 1.45
N ARG A 197 -23.92 20.40 2.11
CA ARG A 197 -22.87 19.64 1.44
C ARG A 197 -23.44 18.59 0.48
N THR A 198 -24.40 17.79 0.94
CA THR A 198 -24.93 16.69 0.13
C THR A 198 -25.71 17.21 -1.08
N ARG A 199 -26.47 18.30 -0.94
CA ARG A 199 -27.15 18.93 -2.09
C ARG A 199 -26.17 19.48 -3.11
N PHE A 200 -25.10 20.13 -2.66
CA PHE A 200 -24.05 20.59 -3.56
C PHE A 200 -23.42 19.41 -4.33
N ASP A 201 -23.07 18.33 -3.63
CA ASP A 201 -22.51 17.12 -4.25
C ASP A 201 -23.49 16.49 -5.25
N LEU A 202 -24.80 16.46 -4.96
CA LEU A 202 -25.84 15.96 -5.87
C LEU A 202 -25.99 16.79 -7.14
N GLU A 203 -25.95 18.12 -7.05
CA GLU A 203 -25.98 19.00 -8.23
C GLU A 203 -24.73 18.80 -9.09
N MET A 204 -23.55 18.66 -8.46
CA MET A 204 -22.29 18.37 -9.17
C MET A 204 -22.34 17.02 -9.89
N LEU A 205 -22.88 15.98 -9.25
CA LEU A 205 -23.07 14.67 -9.87
C LEU A 205 -24.03 14.73 -11.06
N LYS A 206 -25.08 15.55 -10.99
CA LYS A 206 -26.08 15.70 -12.05
C LYS A 206 -25.53 16.46 -13.27
N GLU A 207 -24.81 17.54 -13.05
CA GLU A 207 -24.31 18.41 -14.13
C GLU A 207 -23.00 17.89 -14.74
N LEU A 208 -22.08 17.40 -13.92
CA LEU A 208 -20.72 17.02 -14.35
C LEU A 208 -20.46 15.52 -14.33
N GLY A 209 -21.34 14.71 -13.73
CA GLY A 209 -21.11 13.29 -13.53
C GLY A 209 -20.09 12.95 -12.44
N TYR A 210 -19.59 13.96 -11.71
CA TYR A 210 -18.53 13.82 -10.71
C TYR A 210 -18.64 14.89 -9.62
N CYS A 211 -18.22 14.56 -8.40
CA CYS A 211 -18.05 15.51 -7.28
C CYS A 211 -16.79 15.20 -6.47
N HIS A 212 -16.28 16.17 -5.72
CA HIS A 212 -15.14 15.94 -4.84
C HIS A 212 -15.51 15.02 -3.68
N GLY A 213 -14.75 13.94 -3.49
CA GLY A 213 -15.07 12.94 -2.48
C GLY A 213 -16.17 11.97 -2.89
N ILE A 214 -16.38 11.78 -4.21
CA ILE A 214 -17.36 10.85 -4.80
C ILE A 214 -17.30 9.44 -4.19
N GLU A 215 -16.14 9.00 -3.70
CA GLU A 215 -15.97 7.70 -3.06
C GLU A 215 -16.86 7.53 -1.81
N ASN A 216 -17.27 8.61 -1.15
CA ASN A 216 -18.19 8.57 -0.01
C ASN A 216 -19.61 8.11 -0.42
N TYR A 217 -19.93 8.16 -1.71
CA TYR A 217 -21.17 7.66 -2.28
C TYR A 217 -21.02 6.28 -2.94
N SER A 218 -19.88 5.60 -2.73
CA SER A 218 -19.55 4.36 -3.46
C SER A 218 -20.61 3.25 -3.33
N ARG A 219 -21.27 3.12 -2.18
CA ARG A 219 -22.39 2.17 -2.00
C ARG A 219 -23.52 2.45 -2.99
N HIS A 220 -23.95 3.71 -3.08
CA HIS A 220 -25.02 4.12 -3.99
C HIS A 220 -24.62 3.96 -5.46
N LEU A 221 -23.39 4.36 -5.81
CA LEU A 221 -22.86 4.27 -7.18
C LEU A 221 -22.73 2.83 -7.68
N SER A 222 -22.45 1.89 -6.77
CA SER A 222 -22.34 0.47 -7.08
C SER A 222 -23.66 -0.30 -6.95
N GLY A 223 -24.68 0.28 -6.31
CA GLY A 223 -25.96 -0.38 -6.04
C GLY A 223 -25.89 -1.50 -5.00
N ARG A 224 -24.89 -1.47 -4.11
CA ARG A 224 -24.69 -2.46 -3.04
C ARG A 224 -25.65 -2.25 -1.88
N GLY A 225 -25.87 -3.32 -1.10
CA GLY A 225 -26.61 -3.26 0.16
C GLY A 225 -25.87 -2.47 1.26
N ALA A 226 -26.62 -1.99 2.25
CA ALA A 226 -26.03 -1.35 3.44
C ALA A 226 -25.13 -2.33 4.20
N GLY A 227 -23.94 -1.87 4.60
CA GLY A 227 -22.93 -2.69 5.26
C GLY A 227 -22.06 -3.53 4.32
N GLU A 228 -22.41 -3.69 3.05
CA GLU A 228 -21.61 -4.46 2.09
C GLU A 228 -20.30 -3.71 1.74
N PRO A 229 -19.14 -4.38 1.83
CA PRO A 229 -17.87 -3.75 1.49
C PRO A 229 -17.77 -3.47 -0.02
N PRO A 230 -16.95 -2.48 -0.43
CA PRO A 230 -16.61 -2.32 -1.83
C PRO A 230 -15.80 -3.51 -2.35
N PRO A 231 -15.89 -3.80 -3.67
CA PRO A 231 -14.94 -4.65 -4.35
C PRO A 231 -13.52 -4.15 -4.10
N THR A 232 -12.57 -5.07 -4.04
CA THR A 232 -11.17 -4.82 -3.72
C THR A 232 -10.29 -5.47 -4.79
N LEU A 233 -8.97 -5.37 -4.66
CA LEU A 233 -8.07 -6.05 -5.60
C LEU A 233 -8.28 -7.57 -5.58
N ILE A 234 -8.70 -8.12 -4.44
CA ILE A 234 -8.93 -9.55 -4.25
C ILE A 234 -10.02 -10.04 -5.19
N ASP A 235 -11.08 -9.25 -5.37
CA ASP A 235 -12.22 -9.61 -6.22
C ASP A 235 -11.88 -9.56 -7.72
N TYR A 236 -10.68 -9.07 -8.11
CA TYR A 236 -10.16 -9.15 -9.48
C TYR A 236 -9.39 -10.45 -9.74
N PHE A 237 -9.03 -11.20 -8.69
CA PHE A 237 -8.35 -12.47 -8.86
C PHE A 237 -9.34 -13.61 -9.14
N PRO A 238 -8.92 -14.63 -9.88
CA PRO A 238 -9.63 -15.90 -9.94
C PRO A 238 -9.77 -16.59 -8.57
N ASP A 239 -10.77 -17.48 -8.44
CA ASP A 239 -11.07 -18.22 -7.20
C ASP A 239 -9.90 -19.07 -6.66
N ASP A 240 -8.95 -19.46 -7.52
CA ASP A 240 -7.76 -20.24 -7.20
C ASP A 240 -6.54 -19.39 -6.79
N LEU A 241 -6.77 -18.15 -6.31
CA LEU A 241 -5.75 -17.27 -5.76
C LEU A 241 -4.91 -17.95 -4.66
N LEU A 242 -3.59 -17.81 -4.78
CA LEU A 242 -2.61 -18.07 -3.72
C LEU A 242 -2.14 -16.75 -3.11
N LEU A 243 -2.43 -16.55 -1.81
CA LEU A 243 -1.92 -15.42 -1.05
C LEU A 243 -0.61 -15.78 -0.35
N VAL A 244 0.43 -14.96 -0.54
CA VAL A 244 1.65 -15.01 0.29
C VAL A 244 1.68 -13.76 1.15
N VAL A 245 1.75 -13.94 2.47
CA VAL A 245 1.82 -12.84 3.44
C VAL A 245 3.23 -12.78 3.99
N ASP A 246 3.99 -11.79 3.52
CA ASP A 246 5.32 -11.49 4.04
C ASP A 246 5.23 -10.80 5.40
N GLU A 247 6.20 -11.09 6.27
CA GLU A 247 6.25 -10.68 7.67
C GLU A 247 4.88 -10.77 8.37
N SER A 248 4.23 -11.93 8.23
CA SER A 248 2.82 -12.12 8.58
C SER A 248 2.48 -11.78 10.04
N HIS A 249 3.45 -11.87 10.94
CA HIS A 249 3.33 -11.46 12.34
C HIS A 249 3.07 -9.95 12.55
N GLN A 250 3.41 -9.10 11.58
CA GLN A 250 3.09 -7.67 11.55
C GLN A 250 1.95 -7.37 10.55
N THR A 251 2.01 -7.99 9.38
CA THR A 251 1.07 -7.71 8.29
C THR A 251 -0.37 -8.08 8.66
N ILE A 252 -0.60 -9.19 9.37
CA ILE A 252 -1.94 -9.60 9.79
C ILE A 252 -2.57 -8.63 10.80
N PRO A 253 -1.89 -8.23 11.89
CA PRO A 253 -2.38 -7.14 12.75
C PRO A 253 -2.68 -5.85 11.99
N GLN A 254 -1.82 -5.47 11.02
CA GLN A 254 -2.04 -4.28 10.21
C GLN A 254 -3.33 -4.37 9.40
N VAL A 255 -3.53 -5.47 8.66
CA VAL A 255 -4.77 -5.73 7.88
C VAL A 255 -6.00 -5.61 8.77
N ARG A 256 -5.98 -6.19 9.98
CA ARG A 256 -7.08 -6.12 10.94
C ARG A 256 -7.35 -4.69 11.43
N GLY A 257 -6.30 -3.90 11.66
CA GLY A 257 -6.42 -2.54 12.17
C GLY A 257 -7.05 -1.54 11.21
N MET A 258 -7.00 -1.79 9.89
CA MET A 258 -7.37 -0.81 8.87
C MET A 258 -8.85 -0.43 8.90
N TYR A 259 -9.74 -1.41 9.06
CA TYR A 259 -11.17 -1.16 9.19
C TYR A 259 -11.52 -0.31 10.41
N HIS A 260 -10.95 -0.62 11.58
CA HIS A 260 -11.28 0.08 12.82
C HIS A 260 -10.81 1.54 12.79
N GLY A 261 -9.62 1.80 12.25
CA GLY A 261 -9.11 3.16 12.06
C GLY A 261 -9.99 3.98 11.11
N ASP A 262 -10.37 3.40 9.97
CA ASP A 262 -11.24 4.07 9.00
C ASP A 262 -12.64 4.35 9.56
N ARG A 263 -13.25 3.35 10.21
CA ARG A 263 -14.58 3.47 10.81
C ARG A 263 -14.61 4.51 11.91
N SER A 264 -13.63 4.52 12.81
CA SER A 264 -13.57 5.51 13.90
C SER A 264 -13.55 6.94 13.36
N ARG A 265 -12.72 7.21 12.34
CA ARG A 265 -12.61 8.53 11.71
C ARG A 265 -13.91 8.94 11.02
N LYS A 266 -14.51 8.04 10.25
CA LYS A 266 -15.74 8.32 9.49
C LYS A 266 -16.98 8.42 10.36
N GLN A 267 -17.05 7.66 11.45
CA GLN A 267 -18.15 7.74 12.41
C GLN A 267 -18.26 9.17 12.95
N THR A 268 -17.13 9.79 13.31
CA THR A 268 -17.09 11.19 13.72
C THR A 268 -17.59 12.15 12.63
N LEU A 269 -17.25 11.93 11.35
CA LEU A 269 -17.79 12.75 10.26
C LEU A 269 -19.32 12.60 10.12
N VAL A 270 -19.86 11.40 10.28
CA VAL A 270 -21.31 11.12 10.20
C VAL A 270 -22.07 11.68 11.40
N ASP A 271 -21.52 11.51 12.61
CA ASP A 271 -22.14 11.98 13.84
C ASP A 271 -22.29 13.50 13.87
N TYR A 272 -21.31 14.20 13.28
CA TYR A 272 -21.29 15.66 13.18
C TYR A 272 -21.77 16.20 11.82
N GLY A 273 -22.49 15.40 11.03
CA GLY A 273 -23.20 15.87 9.82
C GLY A 273 -22.30 16.32 8.67
N PHE A 274 -21.04 15.87 8.59
CA PHE A 274 -20.17 16.11 7.43
C PHE A 274 -20.43 15.13 6.28
N ARG A 275 -20.87 13.91 6.58
CA ARG A 275 -21.13 12.85 5.60
C ARG A 275 -22.38 12.03 5.97
N LEU A 276 -23.00 11.42 4.96
CA LEU A 276 -24.10 10.48 5.15
C LEU A 276 -23.63 9.17 5.80
N PRO A 277 -24.52 8.41 6.46
CA PRO A 277 -24.21 7.09 7.01
C PRO A 277 -23.59 6.13 5.98
N SER A 278 -24.04 6.17 4.72
CA SER A 278 -23.45 5.42 3.61
C SER A 278 -21.95 5.61 3.39
N ALA A 279 -21.36 6.71 3.86
CA ALA A 279 -19.93 6.93 3.77
C ALA A 279 -19.12 5.91 4.57
N LEU A 280 -19.71 5.29 5.60
CA LEU A 280 -19.14 4.19 6.38
C LEU A 280 -18.98 2.91 5.56
N ASP A 281 -19.79 2.73 4.51
CA ASP A 281 -19.74 1.57 3.63
C ASP A 281 -18.63 1.70 2.56
N ASN A 282 -18.03 2.88 2.41
CA ASN A 282 -16.80 3.07 1.63
C ASN A 282 -15.55 2.73 2.46
N ARG A 283 -15.32 1.46 2.78
CA ARG A 283 -14.34 1.06 3.79
C ARG A 283 -13.40 -0.01 3.27
N PRO A 284 -12.24 -0.23 3.90
CA PRO A 284 -11.50 -1.46 3.69
C PRO A 284 -12.31 -2.66 4.23
N LEU A 285 -11.92 -3.86 3.80
CA LEU A 285 -12.48 -5.11 4.34
C LEU A 285 -12.25 -5.20 5.85
N THR A 286 -13.21 -5.79 6.56
CA THR A 286 -12.93 -6.32 7.89
C THR A 286 -11.98 -7.51 7.80
N PHE A 287 -11.41 -7.91 8.92
CA PHE A 287 -10.52 -9.06 8.93
C PHE A 287 -11.26 -10.35 8.57
N GLU A 288 -12.50 -10.50 9.01
CA GLU A 288 -13.37 -11.64 8.73
C GLU A 288 -13.73 -11.70 7.24
N GLU A 289 -14.01 -10.54 6.63
CA GLU A 289 -14.28 -10.42 5.20
C GLU A 289 -13.06 -10.77 4.34
N PHE A 290 -11.87 -10.33 4.76
CA PHE A 290 -10.60 -10.71 4.13
C PHE A 290 -10.33 -12.21 4.29
N ASP A 291 -10.47 -12.74 5.51
CA ASP A 291 -10.25 -14.14 5.82
C ASP A 291 -11.27 -15.05 5.10
N ALA A 292 -12.50 -14.61 4.88
CA ALA A 292 -13.49 -15.40 4.14
C ALA A 292 -13.20 -15.48 2.62
N ARG A 293 -12.55 -14.46 2.04
CA ARG A 293 -12.24 -14.40 0.60
C ARG A 293 -10.97 -15.16 0.21
N MET A 294 -10.11 -15.45 1.17
CA MET A 294 -8.82 -16.06 0.89
C MET A 294 -8.92 -17.59 0.86
N GLY A 295 -8.58 -18.20 -0.27
CA GLY A 295 -8.42 -19.64 -0.39
C GLY A 295 -7.08 -20.11 0.18
N GLN A 296 -6.12 -20.39 -0.69
CA GLN A 296 -4.79 -20.87 -0.30
C GLN A 296 -3.89 -19.74 0.19
N ARG A 297 -3.12 -20.01 1.25
CA ARG A 297 -2.31 -18.98 1.92
C ARG A 297 -0.99 -19.54 2.41
N ILE A 298 0.04 -18.72 2.32
CA ILE A 298 1.37 -18.98 2.90
C ILE A 298 1.71 -17.79 3.79
N TYR A 299 1.84 -18.03 5.09
CA TYR A 299 2.33 -17.05 6.05
C TYR A 299 3.84 -17.19 6.17
N VAL A 300 4.56 -16.13 5.82
CA VAL A 300 6.03 -16.10 5.85
C VAL A 300 6.46 -15.19 6.99
N SER A 301 7.09 -15.77 8.01
CA SER A 301 7.61 -15.04 9.16
C SER A 301 8.69 -15.84 9.85
N ALA A 302 9.76 -15.16 10.27
CA ALA A 302 10.76 -15.74 11.15
C ALA A 302 10.24 -15.89 12.61
N THR A 303 9.16 -15.20 12.95
CA THR A 303 8.49 -15.22 14.26
C THR A 303 6.98 -15.24 14.10
N PRO A 304 6.39 -16.35 13.60
CA PRO A 304 4.94 -16.45 13.44
C PRO A 304 4.26 -16.30 14.81
N SER A 305 3.17 -15.53 14.83
CA SER A 305 2.31 -15.34 15.99
C SER A 305 1.47 -16.60 16.26
N ALA A 306 0.88 -16.67 17.46
CA ALA A 306 0.00 -17.77 17.84
C ALA A 306 -1.18 -17.94 16.86
N TRP A 307 -1.73 -16.84 16.34
CA TRP A 307 -2.83 -16.87 15.39
C TRP A 307 -2.45 -17.58 14.08
N GLU A 308 -1.25 -17.30 13.56
CA GLU A 308 -0.77 -17.93 12.31
C GLU A 308 -0.55 -19.42 12.50
N LEU A 309 0.04 -19.82 13.64
CA LEU A 309 0.27 -21.23 13.98
C LEU A 309 -1.04 -22.01 14.15
N GLU A 310 -2.04 -21.40 14.77
CA GLU A 310 -3.39 -21.96 14.89
C GLU A 310 -4.05 -22.12 13.51
N ARG A 311 -3.98 -21.07 12.67
CA ARG A 311 -4.56 -21.06 11.33
C ARG A 311 -3.90 -22.05 10.38
N ALA A 312 -2.61 -22.33 10.59
CA ALA A 312 -1.86 -23.32 9.82
C ALA A 312 -2.21 -24.77 10.17
N HIS A 313 -3.05 -25.02 11.19
CA HIS A 313 -3.46 -26.36 11.64
C HIS A 313 -2.28 -27.32 11.86
N GLY A 314 -1.15 -26.78 12.35
CA GLY A 314 0.08 -27.54 12.61
C GLY A 314 0.99 -27.76 11.40
N VAL A 315 0.64 -27.25 10.21
CA VAL A 315 1.51 -27.30 9.02
C VAL A 315 2.51 -26.15 9.06
N VAL A 316 3.72 -26.43 9.52
CA VAL A 316 4.83 -25.46 9.56
C VAL A 316 6.01 -26.00 8.76
N ALA A 317 6.46 -25.24 7.77
CA ALA A 317 7.67 -25.53 7.01
C ALA A 317 8.82 -24.67 7.56
N GLU A 318 9.75 -25.29 8.27
CA GLU A 318 10.92 -24.59 8.81
C GLU A 318 12.03 -24.47 7.76
N GLN A 319 12.48 -23.24 7.50
CA GLN A 319 13.63 -22.95 6.63
C GLN A 319 14.72 -22.24 7.43
N LEU A 320 15.43 -22.99 8.28
CA LEU A 320 16.46 -22.46 9.18
C LEU A 320 17.86 -22.43 8.55
N ILE A 321 18.13 -23.35 7.61
CA ILE A 321 19.46 -23.49 7.01
C ILE A 321 19.65 -22.40 5.97
N ARG A 322 20.59 -21.48 6.24
CA ARG A 322 21.00 -20.46 5.28
C ARG A 322 21.91 -21.09 4.21
N PRO A 323 21.71 -20.85 2.91
CA PRO A 323 22.56 -21.42 1.85
C PRO A 323 24.05 -21.09 1.99
N THR A 324 24.38 -19.97 2.63
CA THR A 324 25.74 -19.51 2.91
C THR A 324 26.40 -20.20 4.10
N GLY A 325 25.66 -20.99 4.89
CA GLY A 325 26.15 -21.59 6.13
C GLY A 325 26.23 -20.63 7.31
N LEU A 326 25.71 -19.41 7.19
CA LEU A 326 25.70 -18.43 8.27
C LEU A 326 24.91 -18.93 9.49
N LEU A 327 25.56 -18.93 10.65
CA LEU A 327 24.98 -19.33 11.92
C LEU A 327 24.22 -18.18 12.59
N ASP A 328 23.27 -18.54 13.46
CA ASP A 328 22.67 -17.58 14.37
C ASP A 328 23.72 -17.02 15.35
N PRO A 329 23.65 -15.73 15.68
CA PRO A 329 24.63 -15.08 16.54
C PRO A 329 24.58 -15.59 18.00
N VAL A 330 25.72 -15.52 18.68
CA VAL A 330 25.83 -15.83 20.12
C VAL A 330 25.20 -14.71 20.94
N ILE A 331 24.49 -15.07 22.01
CA ILE A 331 23.82 -14.12 22.90
C ILE A 331 24.53 -14.09 24.26
N GLU A 332 24.91 -12.89 24.70
CA GLU A 332 25.48 -12.63 26.03
C GLU A 332 24.53 -11.72 26.84
N ILE A 333 24.40 -11.97 28.15
CA ILE A 333 23.57 -11.18 29.06
C ILE A 333 24.46 -10.55 30.13
N ARG A 334 24.47 -9.21 30.19
CA ARG A 334 25.27 -8.43 31.15
C ARG A 334 24.39 -7.62 32.11
N PRO A 335 24.87 -7.29 33.32
CA PRO A 335 24.13 -6.45 34.26
C PRO A 335 23.89 -5.03 33.71
N ALA A 336 22.74 -4.43 34.05
CA ALA A 336 22.42 -3.06 33.62
C ALA A 336 23.31 -1.98 34.28
N ARG A 337 23.96 -2.29 35.39
CA ARG A 337 24.86 -1.36 36.09
C ARG A 337 26.15 -1.20 35.28
N GLY A 338 26.46 0.02 34.85
CA GLY A 338 27.62 0.30 34.01
C GLY A 338 27.42 -0.02 32.53
N GLN A 339 26.17 -0.27 32.08
CA GLN A 339 25.86 -0.69 30.71
C GLN A 339 26.39 0.26 29.61
N VAL A 340 26.49 1.56 29.88
CA VAL A 340 26.93 2.55 28.88
C VAL A 340 28.45 2.48 28.69
N ASP A 341 29.21 2.33 29.78
CA ASP A 341 30.67 2.18 29.72
C ASP A 341 31.04 0.84 29.09
N ASP A 342 30.32 -0.23 29.46
CA ASP A 342 30.45 -1.56 28.87
C ASP A 342 30.18 -1.53 27.36
N LEU A 343 29.07 -0.90 26.94
CA LEU A 343 28.73 -0.68 25.55
C LEU A 343 29.83 0.08 24.79
N LEU A 344 30.35 1.17 25.37
CA LEU A 344 31.39 1.96 24.73
C LEU A 344 32.68 1.13 24.53
N GLY A 345 33.02 0.29 25.51
CA GLY A 345 34.12 -0.67 25.40
C GLY A 345 33.92 -1.64 24.23
N GLU A 346 32.74 -2.26 24.13
CA GLU A 346 32.41 -3.17 23.03
C GLU A 346 32.40 -2.48 21.67
N ILE A 347 31.82 -1.28 21.57
CA ILE A 347 31.85 -0.48 20.33
C ILE A 347 33.30 -0.27 19.88
N ARG A 348 34.20 0.12 20.77
CA ARG A 348 35.61 0.32 20.42
C ARG A 348 36.29 -0.97 19.96
N ALA A 349 36.03 -2.09 20.63
CA ALA A 349 36.60 -3.38 20.26
C ALA A 349 36.16 -3.84 18.86
N VAL A 350 34.90 -3.60 18.51
CA VAL A 350 34.27 -4.02 17.24
C VAL A 350 34.72 -3.13 16.10
N THR A 351 34.69 -1.83 16.33
CA THR A 351 35.10 -0.84 15.33
C THR A 351 36.60 -0.92 15.03
N ALA A 352 37.42 -1.38 15.97
CA ALA A 352 38.84 -1.71 15.73
C ALA A 352 39.04 -2.86 14.73
N ARG A 353 38.04 -3.75 14.55
CA ARG A 353 38.05 -4.82 13.54
C ARG A 353 37.43 -4.41 12.21
N GLY A 354 37.02 -3.14 12.07
CA GLY A 354 36.29 -2.66 10.89
C GLY A 354 34.84 -3.14 10.81
N GLU A 355 34.27 -3.66 11.91
CA GLU A 355 32.89 -4.13 12.00
C GLU A 355 31.92 -3.01 12.45
N ARG A 356 30.61 -3.22 12.30
CA ARG A 356 29.57 -2.25 12.69
C ARG A 356 28.73 -2.70 13.87
N VAL A 357 28.20 -1.70 14.58
CA VAL A 357 27.33 -1.92 15.74
C VAL A 357 25.93 -1.39 15.47
N LEU A 358 24.93 -2.15 15.87
CA LEU A 358 23.56 -1.66 16.05
C LEU A 358 23.23 -1.70 17.54
N ALA A 359 22.60 -0.63 18.03
CA ALA A 359 22.05 -0.58 19.37
C ALA A 359 20.59 -0.13 19.35
N THR A 360 19.81 -0.58 20.33
CA THR A 360 18.38 -0.29 20.43
C THR A 360 18.07 0.41 21.74
N THR A 361 17.19 1.40 21.75
CA THR A 361 16.73 2.06 22.98
C THR A 361 15.22 2.08 23.05
N LEU A 362 14.72 2.19 24.29
CA LEU A 362 13.28 2.20 24.57
C LEU A 362 12.59 3.49 24.16
N THR A 363 13.29 4.62 24.16
CA THR A 363 12.68 5.93 23.88
C THR A 363 13.54 6.74 22.91
N LYS A 364 12.89 7.60 22.13
CA LYS A 364 13.55 8.56 21.25
C LYS A 364 14.57 9.40 22.03
N ARG A 365 14.17 9.92 23.19
CA ARG A 365 15.04 10.70 24.09
C ARG A 365 16.29 9.92 24.51
N MET A 366 16.15 8.63 24.87
CA MET A 366 17.32 7.81 25.20
C MET A 366 18.24 7.58 24.00
N ALA A 367 17.69 7.44 22.78
CA ALA A 367 18.49 7.33 21.56
C ALA A 367 19.29 8.61 21.32
N GLU A 368 18.66 9.78 21.48
CA GLU A 368 19.27 11.10 21.32
C GLU A 368 20.37 11.33 22.36
N GLU A 369 20.06 11.14 23.65
CA GLU A 369 21.01 11.32 24.76
C GLU A 369 22.22 10.38 24.63
N LEU A 370 21.99 9.10 24.28
CA LEU A 370 23.06 8.15 24.08
C LEU A 370 23.91 8.47 22.84
N THR A 371 23.28 8.91 21.75
CA THR A 371 24.00 9.37 20.55
C THR A 371 24.92 10.53 20.89
N GLN A 372 24.42 11.53 21.62
CA GLN A 372 25.21 12.67 22.04
C GLN A 372 26.40 12.26 22.90
N TYR A 373 26.17 11.45 23.94
CA TYR A 373 27.23 10.96 24.81
C TYR A 373 28.32 10.19 24.04
N LEU A 374 27.92 9.30 23.14
CA LEU A 374 28.87 8.51 22.33
C LEU A 374 29.65 9.39 21.36
N ALA A 375 29.00 10.42 20.77
CA ALA A 375 29.66 11.40 19.92
C ALA A 375 30.69 12.23 20.70
N GLU A 376 30.37 12.66 21.92
CA GLU A 376 31.31 13.35 22.83
C GLU A 376 32.51 12.45 23.21
N CYS A 377 32.29 11.13 23.28
CA CYS A 377 33.33 10.13 23.48
C CYS A 377 34.13 9.77 22.21
N GLY A 378 33.89 10.45 21.09
CA GLY A 378 34.60 10.30 19.82
C GLY A 378 34.08 9.19 18.90
N VAL A 379 32.89 8.63 19.16
CA VAL A 379 32.27 7.60 18.31
C VAL A 379 31.50 8.26 17.16
N ARG A 380 31.67 7.76 15.93
CA ARG A 380 30.84 8.18 14.78
C ARG A 380 29.47 7.49 14.82
N VAL A 381 28.46 8.15 15.36
CA VAL A 381 27.13 7.57 15.64
C VAL A 381 26.01 8.39 15.00
N ARG A 382 24.92 7.72 14.59
CA ARG A 382 23.63 8.34 14.25
C ARG A 382 22.49 7.56 14.90
N TYR A 383 21.44 8.26 15.29
CA TYR A 383 20.19 7.62 15.70
C TYR A 383 19.20 7.51 14.53
N LEU A 384 18.25 6.59 14.66
CA LEU A 384 17.14 6.36 13.77
C LEU A 384 15.85 6.25 14.59
N HIS A 385 14.92 7.18 14.36
CA HIS A 385 13.59 7.15 14.97
C HIS A 385 12.46 7.23 13.93
N SER A 386 11.22 7.13 14.39
CA SER A 386 10.01 7.14 13.55
C SER A 386 9.90 8.37 12.66
N ASP A 387 10.24 9.56 13.17
CA ASP A 387 10.04 10.83 12.47
C ASP A 387 11.14 11.18 11.45
N ILE A 388 12.14 10.28 11.24
CA ILE A 388 13.13 10.46 10.19
C ILE A 388 12.50 10.05 8.85
N GLU A 389 12.60 10.93 7.86
CA GLU A 389 12.07 10.70 6.53
C GLU A 389 12.72 9.48 5.85
N THR A 390 11.98 8.81 4.97
CA THR A 390 12.44 7.57 4.33
C THR A 390 13.74 7.75 3.55
N LEU A 391 13.92 8.89 2.88
CA LEU A 391 15.15 9.19 2.13
C LEU A 391 16.35 9.35 3.08
N GLU A 392 16.21 10.14 4.14
CA GLU A 392 17.24 10.30 5.16
C GLU A 392 17.57 8.95 5.85
N ARG A 393 16.57 8.10 6.08
CA ARG A 393 16.79 6.74 6.59
C ARG A 393 17.67 5.91 5.65
N ILE A 394 17.45 5.98 4.34
CA ILE A 394 18.27 5.26 3.34
C ILE A 394 19.70 5.80 3.38
N GLU A 395 19.88 7.11 3.49
CA GLU A 395 21.20 7.74 3.60
C GLU A 395 21.94 7.26 4.86
N ILE A 396 21.28 7.25 6.02
CA ILE A 396 21.86 6.77 7.29
C ILE A 396 22.27 5.30 7.17
N VAL A 397 21.41 4.44 6.62
CA VAL A 397 21.71 3.01 6.44
C VAL A 397 22.85 2.81 5.44
N THR A 398 22.90 3.62 4.38
CA THR A 398 23.98 3.55 3.38
C THR A 398 25.31 4.02 3.96
N ALA A 399 25.30 5.08 4.77
CA ALA A 399 26.48 5.60 5.46
C ALA A 399 27.02 4.61 6.51
N LEU A 400 26.16 3.81 7.15
CA LEU A 400 26.59 2.69 8.01
C LEU A 400 27.39 1.64 7.24
N ARG A 401 27.00 1.35 5.99
CA ARG A 401 27.69 0.39 5.11
C ARG A 401 28.97 0.91 4.48
N ARG A 402 29.14 2.24 4.33
CA ARG A 402 30.27 2.88 3.63
C ARG A 402 31.40 3.33 4.55
N ASP A 403 31.43 2.81 5.78
CA ASP A 403 32.39 3.17 6.82
C ASP A 403 32.33 4.60 7.36
N ASP A 404 31.33 5.40 7.00
CA ASP A 404 31.14 6.77 7.50
C ASP A 404 30.54 6.81 8.92
N LEU A 405 29.78 5.76 9.28
CA LEU A 405 29.11 5.59 10.57
C LEU A 405 29.52 4.27 11.24
N LEU A 406 29.60 4.27 12.56
CA LEU A 406 30.04 3.14 13.39
C LEU A 406 28.90 2.54 14.24
N LEU A 407 27.85 3.31 14.53
CA LEU A 407 26.68 2.89 15.30
C LEU A 407 25.37 3.47 14.73
N GLN A 408 24.35 2.62 14.55
CA GLN A 408 22.96 3.06 14.37
C GLN A 408 22.12 2.71 15.62
N LEU A 409 21.48 3.73 16.19
CA LEU A 409 20.57 3.58 17.33
C LEU A 409 19.11 3.52 16.87
N ARG A 410 18.41 2.41 17.04
CA ARG A 410 16.99 2.29 16.66
C ARG A 410 16.05 2.42 17.86
N HIS A 411 14.94 3.13 17.68
CA HIS A 411 13.80 3.03 18.59
C HIS A 411 13.00 1.74 18.29
N GLY A 412 12.82 0.88 19.29
CA GLY A 412 11.97 -0.31 19.22
C GLY A 412 10.71 -0.14 20.08
N VAL A 413 9.55 -0.56 19.56
CA VAL A 413 8.31 -0.65 20.35
C VAL A 413 8.29 -2.02 21.04
N GLY A 414 8.66 -2.05 22.33
CA GLY A 414 8.66 -3.27 23.17
C GLY A 414 9.63 -3.18 24.35
N GLU A 415 9.41 -3.99 25.41
CA GLU A 415 10.16 -4.00 26.68
C GLU A 415 11.63 -4.51 26.56
N GLN A 416 12.49 -3.86 25.76
CA GLN A 416 13.91 -4.22 25.67
C GLN A 416 14.85 -3.06 25.98
N ARG A 417 15.69 -3.25 27.00
CA ARG A 417 16.87 -2.41 27.23
C ARG A 417 17.98 -2.80 26.24
N LEU A 418 18.81 -1.81 25.90
CA LEU A 418 19.98 -1.88 25.01
C LEU A 418 20.47 -3.28 24.61
N GLY A 419 20.36 -3.60 23.32
CA GLY A 419 21.04 -4.72 22.67
C GLY A 419 22.26 -4.26 21.87
N LEU A 420 23.29 -5.10 21.78
CA LEU A 420 24.48 -4.94 20.94
C LEU A 420 24.43 -5.97 19.80
N HIS A 421 24.67 -5.54 18.56
CA HIS A 421 24.78 -6.44 17.42
C HIS A 421 26.07 -6.18 16.64
N HIS A 422 26.80 -7.23 16.24
CA HIS A 422 28.03 -7.15 15.46
C HIS A 422 27.83 -7.69 14.04
N GLU A 423 28.14 -6.88 13.03
CA GLU A 423 28.22 -7.30 11.63
C GLU A 423 29.68 -7.56 11.22
N ASN A 424 29.97 -8.79 10.78
CA ASN A 424 31.28 -9.17 10.23
C ASN A 424 31.18 -9.28 8.71
N ASP A 425 31.90 -8.41 8.00
CA ASP A 425 32.21 -8.61 6.59
C ASP A 425 33.56 -9.31 6.47
N GLY A 426 33.52 -10.66 6.45
CA GLY A 426 34.62 -11.53 6.06
C GLY A 426 35.50 -12.08 7.19
N ALA A 427 35.47 -13.41 7.41
CA ALA A 427 36.54 -14.19 8.04
C ALA A 427 36.42 -15.70 7.75
N ASP A 428 37.56 -16.39 7.87
CA ASP A 428 37.89 -17.75 7.41
C ASP A 428 37.14 -18.90 8.14
N PRO A 429 36.44 -19.82 7.42
CA PRO A 429 35.66 -20.92 8.00
C PRO A 429 36.42 -21.93 8.88
N GLU A 430 37.76 -21.97 8.79
CA GLU A 430 38.56 -22.97 9.52
C GLU A 430 38.77 -22.63 11.00
N GLN A 431 38.73 -21.34 11.35
CA GLN A 431 39.02 -20.85 12.70
C GLN A 431 37.82 -21.05 13.65
N ASP A 432 36.59 -20.86 13.15
CA ASP A 432 35.35 -21.04 13.91
C ASP A 432 35.08 -22.50 14.33
N ARG A 433 35.59 -23.48 13.57
CA ARG A 433 35.43 -24.91 13.90
C ARG A 433 36.22 -25.31 15.13
N GLN A 434 37.36 -24.66 15.38
CA GLN A 434 38.22 -24.97 16.53
C GLN A 434 37.63 -24.41 17.83
N ASP A 435 37.02 -23.22 17.77
CA ASP A 435 36.41 -22.58 18.93
C ASP A 435 35.07 -23.24 19.34
N ALA A 436 34.30 -23.73 18.36
CA ALA A 436 33.06 -24.48 18.63
C ALA A 436 33.29 -25.79 19.41
N ALA A 437 34.40 -26.49 19.14
CA ALA A 437 34.75 -27.74 19.81
C ALA A 437 35.15 -27.52 21.29
N ALA A 438 35.84 -26.42 21.59
CA ALA A 438 36.24 -26.05 22.95
C ALA A 438 35.04 -25.65 23.83
N HIS A 439 33.99 -25.09 23.22
CA HIS A 439 32.83 -24.59 23.95
C HIS A 439 31.79 -25.67 24.31
N GLN A 440 31.78 -26.79 23.59
CA GLN A 440 30.86 -27.91 23.82
C GLN A 440 31.16 -28.67 25.13
N GLN A 441 32.42 -28.65 25.59
CA GLN A 441 32.82 -29.25 26.88
C GLN A 441 32.33 -28.47 28.11
N ARG A 442 31.93 -27.20 27.97
CA ARG A 442 31.50 -26.35 29.10
C ARG A 442 29.99 -26.37 29.38
N ARG A 443 29.20 -27.08 28.56
CA ARG A 443 27.72 -27.09 28.66
C ARG A 443 27.11 -28.04 29.71
N ALA A 444 27.91 -28.75 30.50
CA ALA A 444 27.39 -29.72 31.48
C ALA A 444 27.00 -29.15 32.85
N ALA A 445 27.15 -27.84 33.09
CA ALA A 445 26.88 -27.26 34.40
C ALA A 445 25.85 -26.13 34.37
N THR A 446 24.93 -26.20 35.33
CA THR A 446 23.98 -25.18 35.79
C THR A 446 22.79 -24.82 34.90
N GLY A 447 21.63 -25.36 35.31
CA GLY A 447 20.32 -24.88 34.95
C GLY A 447 19.82 -23.77 35.89
N ARG A 448 19.17 -22.76 35.33
CA ARG A 448 17.82 -22.27 35.70
C ARG A 448 17.43 -21.05 34.85
N ARG A 449 16.15 -21.08 34.44
CA ARG A 449 15.21 -20.04 33.95
C ARG A 449 15.76 -18.91 33.06
N ARG A 450 15.34 -18.99 31.79
CA ARG A 450 15.71 -18.13 30.65
C ARG A 450 14.59 -17.11 30.38
N LEU A 451 14.96 -15.85 30.15
CA LEU A 451 14.12 -14.86 29.48
C LEU A 451 14.92 -14.37 28.25
N ARG A 452 14.25 -14.46 27.09
CA ARG A 452 14.81 -14.28 25.73
C ARG A 452 14.98 -12.79 25.43
N LEU A 453 15.89 -12.43 24.51
CA LEU A 453 15.61 -11.61 23.30
C LEU A 453 16.86 -11.45 22.40
N ARG A 454 16.62 -10.99 21.16
CA ARG A 454 17.09 -11.50 19.86
C ARG A 454 18.19 -10.62 19.21
N VAL A 455 19.11 -11.22 18.44
CA VAL A 455 20.12 -10.52 17.61
C VAL A 455 19.95 -10.95 16.14
N GLU A 456 19.83 -9.99 15.22
CA GLU A 456 19.78 -10.21 13.76
C GLU A 456 21.09 -9.77 13.10
N ARG A 457 21.59 -10.57 12.13
CA ARG A 457 22.68 -10.20 11.21
C ARG A 457 22.09 -10.01 9.81
N ALA A 458 22.27 -8.83 9.23
CA ALA A 458 21.80 -8.51 7.89
C ALA A 458 22.74 -9.09 6.82
N GLY A 459 22.33 -10.20 6.24
CA GLY A 459 22.86 -10.70 4.97
C GLY A 459 21.74 -10.97 4.00
N CYS A 460 21.05 -9.93 3.52
CA CYS A 460 20.30 -9.89 2.25
C CYS A 460 19.59 -8.54 2.07
N ARG A 461 19.26 -8.22 0.82
CA ARG A 461 18.65 -6.96 0.34
C ARG A 461 17.49 -6.50 1.23
N TRP A 462 17.66 -5.35 1.88
CA TRP A 462 16.58 -4.63 2.53
C TRP A 462 15.81 -3.86 1.44
N ARG A 463 14.54 -4.18 1.25
CA ARG A 463 13.57 -3.38 0.49
C ARG A 463 12.61 -2.72 1.45
#